data_AF-A0A0F9WP11-F1
#
_entry.id   AF-A0A0F9WP11-F1
#
_cell.length_a   1.000
_cell.length_b   1.000
_cell.length_c   1.000
_cell.angle_alpha   90.00
_cell.angle_beta   90.00
_cell.angle_gamma   90.00
#
_symmetry.space_group_name_H-M   'P 1'
#
loop_
_entity.id
_entity.type
_entity.pdbx_description
1 polymer ?
#
loop_
_entity_poly.entity_id
_entity_poly.type
_entity_poly.pdbx_seq_one_letter_code
_entity_poly.pdbx_strand_id
1 'polypeptide(L)'
;MTYQLKQGKEKQTFETGAQRDTQESKPRLDLISPIFLERLGMILTKGAEHYGERNWEKGMPLSRLLSSAARHLNQTIDGLEDEDHPAQAAWNLMAYIHTEHRIKAGSLPAELDDLPREKNLSSDLTFSKKEPTVDQSAVCCGVKYPLRGGYFKCPNCRKDLDYA
;
A
#
# COMPACT_ATOMS: atom_id res chain seq x y z
N MET A 1 -26.86 -24.43 -13.73
CA MET A 1 -25.94 -23.31 -13.52
C MET A 1 -24.55 -23.75 -13.95
N THR A 2 -23.97 -23.11 -14.96
CA THR A 2 -22.61 -23.39 -15.43
C THR A 2 -21.65 -22.43 -14.75
N TYR A 3 -20.85 -22.94 -13.80
CA TYR A 3 -19.81 -22.17 -13.15
C TYR A 3 -18.55 -22.17 -14.02
N GLN A 4 -18.09 -20.99 -14.42
CA GLN A 4 -16.82 -20.82 -15.13
C GLN A 4 -15.67 -20.85 -14.12
N LEU A 5 -14.79 -21.84 -14.22
CA LEU A 5 -13.60 -21.94 -13.37
C LEU A 5 -12.50 -21.03 -13.91
N LYS A 6 -12.05 -20.06 -13.10
CA LYS A 6 -10.88 -19.25 -13.42
C LYS A 6 -9.62 -20.05 -13.09
N GLN A 7 -8.75 -20.25 -14.07
CA GLN A 7 -7.46 -20.92 -13.92
C GLN A 7 -6.32 -19.93 -14.14
N GLY A 8 -5.30 -20.00 -13.29
CA GLY A 8 -4.05 -19.26 -13.44
C GLY A 8 -3.21 -19.78 -14.60
N LYS A 9 -2.29 -18.94 -15.08
CA LYS A 9 -1.38 -19.31 -16.19
C LYS A 9 -0.28 -20.29 -15.75
N GLU A 10 0.10 -20.23 -14.49
CA GLU A 10 1.21 -21.01 -13.93
C GLU A 10 0.73 -21.93 -12.81
N LYS A 11 1.27 -23.15 -12.80
CA LYS A 11 0.92 -24.20 -11.84
C LYS A 11 2.15 -24.59 -11.03
N GLN A 12 1.95 -24.73 -9.73
CA GLN A 12 2.85 -25.39 -8.81
C GLN A 12 2.51 -26.87 -8.74
N THR A 13 3.52 -27.73 -8.84
CA THR A 13 3.41 -29.18 -8.63
C THR A 13 3.95 -29.53 -7.25
N PHE A 14 3.23 -30.36 -6.51
CA PHE A 14 3.64 -30.87 -5.21
C PHE A 14 4.23 -32.28 -5.37
N GLU A 15 5.05 -32.72 -4.41
CA GLU A 15 5.69 -34.04 -4.43
C GLU A 15 4.70 -35.21 -4.54
N THR A 16 3.47 -35.01 -4.06
CA THR A 16 2.37 -35.99 -4.17
C THR A 16 1.78 -36.11 -5.59
N GLY A 17 2.25 -35.31 -6.55
CA GLY A 17 1.71 -35.22 -7.90
C GLY A 17 0.52 -34.27 -8.04
N ALA A 18 0.03 -33.68 -6.94
CA ALA A 18 -1.01 -32.65 -6.99
C ALA A 18 -0.50 -31.39 -7.72
N GLN A 19 -1.39 -30.70 -8.44
CA GLN A 19 -1.10 -29.41 -9.07
C GLN A 19 -2.09 -28.35 -8.61
N ARG A 20 -1.60 -27.13 -8.36
CA ARG A 20 -2.43 -25.97 -8.03
C ARG A 20 -1.83 -24.72 -8.64
N ASP A 21 -2.66 -23.74 -9.00
CA ASP A 21 -2.14 -22.46 -9.48
C ASP A 21 -1.17 -21.84 -8.47
N THR A 22 -0.13 -21.18 -8.98
CA THR A 22 0.83 -20.46 -8.14
C THR A 22 0.14 -19.38 -7.29
N GLN A 23 0.76 -19.04 -6.16
CA GLN A 23 0.31 -17.92 -5.31
C GLN A 23 0.82 -16.56 -5.81
N GLU A 24 1.66 -16.55 -6.85
CA GLU A 24 2.22 -15.32 -7.40
C GLU A 24 1.12 -14.38 -7.87
N SER A 25 1.25 -13.10 -7.51
CA SER A 25 0.29 -12.04 -7.85
C SER A 25 -1.14 -12.23 -7.30
N LYS A 26 -1.35 -13.11 -6.31
CA LYS A 26 -2.65 -13.27 -5.62
C LYS A 26 -2.64 -12.60 -4.24
N PRO A 27 -3.75 -11.99 -3.81
CA PRO A 27 -3.88 -11.50 -2.43
C PRO A 27 -3.69 -12.62 -1.41
N ARG A 28 -2.80 -12.40 -0.43
CA ARG A 28 -2.49 -13.33 0.65
C ARG A 28 -3.37 -13.07 1.88
N LEU A 29 -4.65 -13.39 1.74
CA LEU A 29 -5.63 -13.21 2.83
C LEU A 29 -5.28 -14.02 4.08
N ASP A 30 -4.59 -15.15 3.90
CA ASP A 30 -4.07 -16.01 4.95
C ASP A 30 -3.00 -15.35 5.83
N LEU A 31 -2.39 -14.26 5.36
CA LEU A 31 -1.42 -13.47 6.13
C LEU A 31 -2.06 -12.34 6.95
N ILE A 32 -3.38 -12.15 6.84
CA ILE A 32 -4.09 -11.19 7.70
C ILE A 32 -4.14 -11.76 9.11
N SER A 33 -3.64 -11.00 10.09
CA SER A 33 -3.64 -11.42 11.49
C SER A 33 -5.07 -11.74 11.97
N PRO A 34 -5.32 -12.95 12.52
CA PRO A 34 -6.62 -13.27 13.13
C PRO A 34 -7.01 -12.30 14.25
N ILE A 35 -6.03 -11.78 15.01
CA ILE A 35 -6.25 -10.79 16.08
C ILE A 35 -6.82 -9.49 15.50
N PHE A 36 -6.33 -9.08 14.33
CA PHE A 36 -6.86 -7.90 13.63
C PHE A 36 -8.32 -8.13 13.20
N LEU A 37 -8.62 -9.31 12.63
CA LEU A 37 -9.98 -9.66 12.22
C LEU A 37 -10.96 -9.67 13.39
N GLU A 38 -10.54 -10.21 14.54
CA GLU A 38 -11.36 -10.24 15.75
C GLU A 38 -11.65 -8.82 16.26
N ARG A 39 -10.63 -7.97 16.40
CA ARG A 39 -10.78 -6.58 16.85
C ARG A 39 -11.68 -5.77 15.91
N LEU A 40 -11.47 -5.90 14.60
CA LEU A 40 -12.32 -5.27 13.59
C LEU A 40 -13.76 -5.79 13.65
N GLY A 41 -13.93 -7.11 13.88
CA GLY A 41 -15.22 -7.74 14.12
C GLY A 41 -15.96 -7.13 15.31
N MET A 42 -15.28 -6.88 16.43
CA MET A 42 -15.87 -6.24 17.60
C MET A 42 -16.34 -4.80 17.32
N ILE A 43 -15.61 -4.03 16.50
CA ILE A 43 -16.06 -2.71 16.05
C ILE A 43 -17.35 -2.84 15.21
N LEU A 44 -17.41 -3.81 14.30
CA LEU A 44 -18.60 -4.07 13.49
C LEU A 44 -19.79 -4.52 14.33
N THR A 45 -19.59 -5.37 15.35
CA THR A 45 -20.64 -5.79 16.29
C THR A 45 -21.25 -4.58 17.01
N LYS A 46 -20.42 -3.74 17.62
CA LYS A 46 -20.88 -2.52 18.30
C LYS A 46 -21.61 -1.57 17.34
N GLY A 47 -21.10 -1.43 16.11
CA GLY A 47 -21.75 -0.65 15.07
C GLY A 47 -23.12 -1.20 14.67
N ALA A 48 -23.25 -2.53 14.56
CA ALA A 48 -24.52 -3.18 14.23
C ALA A 48 -25.55 -3.07 15.36
N GLU A 49 -25.12 -3.20 16.62
CA GLU A 49 -25.99 -3.00 17.79
C GLU A 49 -26.55 -1.57 17.84
N HIS A 50 -25.73 -0.57 17.50
CA HIS A 50 -26.13 0.84 17.61
C HIS A 50 -26.87 1.39 16.37
N TYR A 51 -26.40 1.04 15.17
CA TYR A 51 -26.90 1.60 13.90
C TYR A 51 -27.68 0.61 13.04
N GLY A 52 -27.78 -0.65 13.47
CA GLY A 52 -28.31 -1.76 12.68
C GLY A 52 -27.28 -2.40 11.75
N GLU A 53 -27.56 -3.63 11.33
CA GLU A 53 -26.70 -4.38 10.42
C GLU A 53 -26.48 -3.63 9.10
N ARG A 54 -25.26 -3.74 8.55
CA ARG A 54 -24.90 -3.24 7.21
C ARG A 54 -25.14 -1.72 7.02
N ASN A 55 -25.38 -0.95 8.08
CA ASN A 55 -25.69 0.48 7.97
C ASN A 55 -24.60 1.28 7.26
N TRP A 56 -23.34 0.94 7.53
CA TRP A 56 -22.17 1.60 6.95
C TRP A 56 -22.08 1.43 5.42
N GLU A 57 -22.71 0.40 4.84
CA GLU A 57 -22.73 0.17 3.39
C GLU A 57 -23.66 1.11 2.62
N LYS A 58 -24.47 1.92 3.32
CA LYS A 58 -25.27 2.98 2.70
C LYS A 58 -24.40 4.13 2.15
N GLY A 59 -23.13 4.16 2.53
CA GLY A 59 -22.18 5.18 2.10
C GLY A 59 -22.15 6.38 3.03
N MET A 60 -20.98 7.00 3.14
CA MET A 60 -20.70 8.24 3.85
C MET A 60 -19.72 9.06 3.01
N PRO A 61 -19.68 10.40 3.15
CA PRO A 61 -18.68 11.19 2.45
C PRO A 61 -17.26 10.70 2.78
N LEU A 62 -16.41 10.53 1.75
CA LEU A 62 -15.07 9.97 1.91
C LEU A 62 -14.21 10.81 2.86
N SER A 63 -14.38 12.13 2.87
CA SER A 63 -13.70 13.03 3.82
C SER A 63 -14.02 12.70 5.28
N ARG A 64 -15.26 12.27 5.58
CA ARG A 64 -15.69 11.94 6.95
C ARG A 64 -15.02 10.66 7.44
N LEU A 65 -14.96 9.65 6.57
CA LEU A 65 -14.26 8.39 6.86
C LEU A 65 -12.78 8.65 7.11
N LEU A 66 -12.11 9.40 6.22
CA LEU A 66 -10.68 9.71 6.36
C LEU A 66 -10.38 10.59 7.57
N SER A 67 -11.22 11.60 7.85
CA SER A 67 -11.07 12.45 9.04
C SER A 67 -11.20 11.63 10.33
N SER A 68 -12.14 10.67 10.39
CA SER A 68 -12.29 9.80 11.55
C SER A 68 -11.11 8.83 11.68
N ALA A 69 -10.66 8.22 10.58
CA ALA A 69 -9.47 7.38 10.57
C ALA A 69 -8.24 8.13 11.11
N ALA A 70 -8.02 9.37 10.66
CA ALA A 70 -6.89 10.18 11.09
C ALA A 70 -6.93 10.51 12.60
N ARG A 71 -8.12 10.78 13.17
CA ARG A 71 -8.26 11.00 14.61
C ARG A 71 -7.89 9.75 15.41
N HIS A 72 -8.46 8.60 15.07
CA HIS A 72 -8.14 7.34 15.78
C HIS A 72 -6.67 6.93 15.60
N LEU A 73 -6.07 7.21 14.44
CA LEU A 73 -4.64 7.00 14.25
C LEU A 73 -3.81 7.90 15.16
N ASN A 74 -4.15 9.19 15.26
CA ASN A 74 -3.46 10.11 16.17
C ASN A 74 -3.62 9.68 17.63
N GLN A 75 -4.81 9.23 18.04
CA GLN A 75 -5.04 8.71 19.40
C GLN A 75 -4.24 7.43 19.67
N THR A 76 -4.07 6.57 18.67
CA THR A 76 -3.18 5.41 18.74
C THR A 76 -1.72 5.84 18.95
N ILE A 77 -1.26 6.86 18.22
CA ILE A 77 0.10 7.39 18.35
C ILE A 77 0.32 8.02 19.72
N ASP A 78 -0.70 8.69 20.26
CA ASP A 78 -0.70 9.30 21.60
C ASP A 78 -0.78 8.26 22.74
N GLY A 79 -1.02 6.99 22.41
CA GLY A 79 -1.06 5.89 23.38
C GLY A 79 -2.34 5.87 24.21
N LEU A 80 -3.44 6.42 23.69
CA LEU A 80 -4.74 6.34 24.35
C LEU A 80 -5.30 4.91 24.27
N GLU A 81 -6.01 4.51 25.33
CA GLU A 81 -6.57 3.15 25.50
C GLU A 81 -8.06 3.16 25.90
N ASP A 82 -8.74 4.31 25.82
CA ASP A 82 -10.16 4.44 26.17
C ASP A 82 -11.10 3.73 25.19
N GLU A 83 -10.64 3.49 23.97
CA GLU A 83 -11.26 2.59 23.00
C GLU A 83 -10.20 1.86 22.15
N ASP A 84 -10.65 0.92 21.33
CA ASP A 84 -9.78 0.26 20.36
C ASP A 84 -9.52 1.19 19.15
N HIS A 85 -8.75 2.25 19.35
CA HIS A 85 -8.45 3.23 18.30
C HIS A 85 -7.80 2.61 17.05
N PRO A 86 -6.84 1.65 17.15
CA PRO A 86 -6.28 1.03 15.95
C PRO A 86 -7.34 0.31 15.11
N ALA A 87 -8.27 -0.42 15.74
CA ALA A 87 -9.35 -1.09 15.03
C ALA A 87 -10.38 -0.10 14.47
N GLN A 88 -10.68 0.98 15.19
CA GLN A 88 -11.55 2.07 14.70
C GLN A 88 -10.95 2.77 13.48
N ALA A 89 -9.65 3.03 13.49
CA ALA A 89 -8.93 3.58 12.33
C ALA A 89 -9.02 2.63 11.13
N ALA A 90 -8.76 1.34 11.36
CA ALA A 90 -8.86 0.31 10.33
C ALA A 90 -10.27 0.15 9.77
N TRP A 91 -11.31 0.21 10.62
CA TRP A 91 -12.70 0.17 10.20
C TRP A 91 -13.05 1.33 9.26
N ASN A 92 -12.60 2.55 9.59
CA ASN A 92 -12.83 3.71 8.72
C ASN A 92 -12.13 3.56 7.36
N LEU A 93 -10.90 3.02 7.33
CA LEU A 93 -10.20 2.74 6.07
C LEU A 93 -10.89 1.64 5.25
N MET A 94 -11.38 0.58 5.90
CA MET A 94 -12.17 -0.47 5.25
C MET A 94 -13.44 0.11 4.61
N ALA A 95 -14.21 0.89 5.37
CA ALA A 95 -15.42 1.55 4.89
C ALA A 95 -15.12 2.54 3.75
N TYR A 96 -14.00 3.25 3.81
CA TYR A 96 -13.53 4.14 2.74
C TYR A 96 -13.26 3.36 1.45
N ILE A 97 -12.48 2.27 1.51
CA ILE A 97 -12.16 1.45 0.32
C ILE A 97 -13.44 0.90 -0.32
N HIS A 98 -14.37 0.40 0.49
CA HIS A 98 -15.66 -0.10 0.01
C HIS A 98 -16.49 1.00 -0.65
N THR A 99 -16.62 2.15 0.01
CA THR A 99 -17.43 3.28 -0.48
C THR A 99 -16.83 3.84 -1.78
N GLU A 100 -15.52 4.04 -1.84
CA GLU A 100 -14.81 4.49 -3.04
C GLU A 100 -15.00 3.51 -4.21
N HIS A 101 -14.87 2.20 -3.96
CA HIS A 101 -15.15 1.18 -4.97
C HIS A 101 -16.58 1.27 -5.50
N ARG A 102 -17.55 1.43 -4.60
CA ARG A 102 -18.98 1.48 -4.95
C ARG A 102 -19.38 2.75 -5.69
N ILE A 103 -18.74 3.89 -5.38
CA ILE A 103 -18.84 5.14 -6.16
C ILE A 103 -18.31 4.91 -7.58
N LYS A 104 -17.09 4.36 -7.71
CA LYS A 104 -16.47 4.05 -9.02
C LYS A 104 -17.29 3.06 -9.85
N ALA A 105 -17.96 2.11 -9.20
CA ALA A 105 -18.86 1.16 -9.83
C ALA A 105 -20.26 1.73 -10.15
N GLY A 106 -20.55 2.98 -9.79
CA GLY A 106 -21.86 3.63 -10.02
C GLY A 106 -22.99 3.16 -9.12
N SER A 107 -22.68 2.42 -8.05
CA SER A 107 -23.66 1.85 -7.11
C SER A 107 -23.92 2.72 -5.86
N LEU A 108 -23.18 3.81 -5.72
CA LEU A 108 -23.38 4.87 -4.72
C LEU A 108 -23.24 6.24 -5.39
N PRO A 109 -23.86 7.30 -4.84
CA PRO A 109 -23.80 8.65 -5.40
C PRO A 109 -22.37 9.18 -5.51
N ALA A 110 -22.04 9.85 -6.62
CA ALA A 110 -20.70 10.38 -6.89
C ALA A 110 -20.32 11.52 -5.93
N GLU A 111 -21.32 12.20 -5.36
CA GLU A 111 -21.19 13.30 -4.41
C GLU A 111 -20.58 12.85 -3.07
N LEU A 112 -20.57 11.54 -2.80
CA LEU A 112 -19.89 11.00 -1.63
C LEU A 112 -18.36 11.06 -1.76
N ASP A 113 -17.79 11.17 -2.97
CA ASP A 113 -16.38 11.50 -3.16
C ASP A 113 -16.20 13.03 -3.11
N ASP A 114 -16.20 13.55 -1.89
CA ASP A 114 -16.12 14.98 -1.56
C ASP A 114 -14.67 15.47 -1.33
N LEU A 115 -13.68 14.66 -1.72
CA LEU A 115 -12.28 14.98 -1.52
C LEU A 115 -11.77 15.96 -2.59
N PRO A 116 -10.90 16.91 -2.21
CA PRO A 116 -10.33 17.89 -3.14
C PRO A 116 -9.21 17.25 -3.98
N ARG A 117 -9.52 16.20 -4.76
CA ARG A 117 -8.55 15.57 -5.65
C ARG A 117 -8.57 16.27 -7.00
N GLU A 118 -7.43 16.75 -7.46
CA GLU A 118 -7.26 16.98 -8.89
C GLU A 118 -7.21 15.60 -9.56
N LYS A 119 -8.23 15.27 -10.37
CA LYS A 119 -8.40 13.95 -10.99
C LYS A 119 -7.23 13.53 -11.92
N ASN A 120 -6.20 14.37 -12.09
CA ASN A 120 -5.10 14.22 -13.04
C ASN A 120 -3.69 14.48 -12.45
N LEU A 121 -3.47 14.36 -11.13
CA LEU A 121 -2.14 14.49 -10.50
C LEU A 121 -1.18 13.31 -10.80
N SER A 122 -1.38 12.60 -11.92
CA SER A 122 -0.58 11.44 -12.32
C SER A 122 0.82 11.80 -12.83
N SER A 123 1.14 13.07 -13.03
CA SER A 123 2.49 13.51 -13.43
C SER A 123 3.42 13.79 -12.25
N ASP A 124 2.90 14.19 -11.09
CA ASP A 124 3.77 14.85 -10.08
C ASP A 124 4.16 13.92 -8.92
N LEU A 125 3.51 12.76 -8.80
CA LEU A 125 3.81 11.74 -7.80
C LEU A 125 4.56 10.52 -8.37
N THR A 126 5.15 10.65 -9.56
CA THR A 126 6.23 9.72 -9.91
C THR A 126 7.38 10.01 -8.96
N PHE A 127 7.42 9.29 -7.85
CA PHE A 127 8.65 9.03 -7.12
C PHE A 127 9.53 8.28 -8.12
N SER A 128 10.20 9.04 -9.00
CA SER A 128 11.26 8.51 -9.82
C SER A 128 12.21 7.93 -8.78
N LYS A 129 12.28 6.60 -8.69
CA LYS A 129 13.35 5.92 -7.98
C LYS A 129 14.61 6.51 -8.61
N LYS A 130 15.20 7.54 -8.00
CA LYS A 130 16.58 7.86 -8.28
C LYS A 130 17.28 6.61 -7.75
N GLU A 131 17.72 5.76 -8.67
CA GLU A 131 18.68 4.73 -8.34
C GLU A 131 19.75 5.39 -7.47
N PRO A 132 20.17 4.74 -6.37
CA PRO A 132 21.16 5.34 -5.49
C PRO A 132 22.38 5.64 -6.34
N THR A 133 22.63 6.93 -6.62
CA THR A 133 23.86 7.35 -7.27
C THR A 133 24.94 7.11 -6.23
N VAL A 134 25.56 5.94 -6.29
CA VAL A 134 26.77 5.67 -5.51
C VAL A 134 27.77 6.70 -5.99
N ASP A 135 28.10 7.67 -5.13
CA ASP A 135 29.13 8.68 -5.38
C ASP A 135 30.50 8.00 -5.34
N GLN A 136 30.76 7.15 -6.34
CA GLN A 136 32.03 6.48 -6.49
C GLN A 136 33.03 7.48 -7.05
N SER A 137 34.12 7.62 -6.32
CA SER A 137 35.21 8.51 -6.67
C SER A 137 36.52 7.78 -6.44
N ALA A 138 37.43 7.86 -7.41
CA ALA A 138 38.78 7.36 -7.23
C ALA A 138 39.69 8.49 -6.75
N VAL A 139 40.69 8.18 -5.93
CA VAL A 139 41.73 9.13 -5.51
C VAL A 139 43.05 8.70 -6.13
N CYS A 140 43.66 9.58 -6.92
CA CYS A 140 44.97 9.36 -7.51
C CYS A 140 45.79 10.65 -7.48
N CYS A 141 47.08 10.57 -7.13
CA CYS A 141 47.95 11.73 -6.97
C CYS A 141 47.41 12.81 -5.99
N GLY A 142 46.66 12.40 -4.97
CA GLY A 142 46.04 13.32 -4.00
C GLY A 142 44.82 14.09 -4.55
N VAL A 143 44.35 13.77 -5.75
CA VAL A 143 43.19 14.39 -6.39
C VAL A 143 42.05 13.38 -6.49
N LYS A 144 40.83 13.81 -6.14
CA LYS A 144 39.60 13.02 -6.22
C LYS A 144 38.96 13.21 -7.59
N TYR A 145 38.72 12.12 -8.33
CA TYR A 145 38.12 12.15 -9.67
C TYR A 145 36.70 11.59 -9.64
N PRO A 146 35.70 12.32 -10.17
CA PRO A 146 34.32 11.83 -10.25
C PRO A 146 34.19 10.80 -11.39
N LEU A 147 33.65 9.61 -11.09
CA LEU A 147 33.53 8.51 -12.05
C LEU A 147 32.28 8.63 -12.93
N ARG A 148 31.96 9.83 -13.43
CA ARG A 148 30.89 10.07 -14.41
C ARG A 148 31.45 10.05 -15.82
N GLY A 149 31.66 8.84 -16.36
CA GLY A 149 31.87 8.60 -17.79
C GLY A 149 33.23 9.03 -18.36
N GLY A 150 34.18 8.07 -18.41
CA GLY A 150 35.17 8.02 -19.50
C GLY A 150 36.65 8.16 -19.14
N TYR A 151 37.02 8.54 -17.90
CA TYR A 151 38.43 8.63 -17.51
C TYR A 151 38.91 7.32 -16.87
N PHE A 152 39.45 6.42 -17.71
CA PHE A 152 40.06 5.17 -17.24
C PHE A 152 41.49 5.37 -16.69
N LYS A 153 42.12 6.52 -16.97
CA LYS A 153 43.49 6.84 -16.56
C LYS A 153 43.61 8.23 -15.95
N CYS A 154 44.40 8.34 -14.88
CA CYS A 154 44.73 9.61 -14.25
C CYS A 154 45.46 10.54 -15.23
N PRO A 155 45.02 11.80 -15.44
CA PRO A 155 45.69 12.71 -16.36
C PRO A 155 47.11 13.11 -15.90
N ASN A 156 47.39 13.01 -14.59
CA ASN A 156 48.68 13.42 -14.03
C ASN A 156 49.74 12.31 -14.12
N CYS A 157 49.39 11.07 -13.74
CA CYS A 157 50.36 9.95 -13.69
C CYS A 157 50.09 8.83 -14.70
N ARG A 158 48.99 8.92 -15.47
CA ARG A 158 48.53 7.93 -16.46
C ARG A 158 48.30 6.50 -15.95
N LYS A 159 48.32 6.28 -14.63
CA LYS A 159 47.89 5.02 -14.00
C LYS A 159 46.38 4.87 -14.09
N ASP A 160 45.94 3.61 -14.09
CA ASP A 160 44.52 3.28 -14.01
C ASP A 160 43.96 3.78 -12.66
N LEU A 161 42.71 4.26 -12.68
CA LEU A 161 42.03 4.70 -11.47
C LEU A 161 41.40 3.48 -10.78
N ASP A 162 42.08 2.95 -9.77
CA ASP A 162 41.60 1.79 -9.00
C ASP A 162 40.51 2.20 -7.99
N TYR A 163 39.55 1.30 -7.78
CA TYR A 163 38.44 1.46 -6.83
C TYR A 163 38.94 1.49 -5.39
N ALA A 164 38.31 2.31 -4.55
CA ALA A 164 38.36 2.19 -3.10
C ALA A 164 36.99 1.74 -2.59
#